data_AF-A0A8T3LP11-F1
#
_entry.id   AF-A0A8T3LP11-F1
#
_cell.length_a   1.000
_cell.length_b   1.000
_cell.length_c   1.000
_cell.angle_alpha   90.00
_cell.angle_beta   90.00
_cell.angle_gamma   90.00
#
_symmetry.space_group_name_H-M   'P 1'
#
loop_
_entity.id
_entity.type
_entity.pdbx_description
1 polymer ?
#
loop_
_entity_poly.entity_id
_entity_poly.type
_entity_poly.pdbx_seq_one_letter_code
_entity_poly.pdbx_strand_id
1 'polypeptide(L)' 'MAEKFIKHTGLVVPLDAANVDTDAIIPKQFLQKVTRTG' A
#
# COMPACT_ATOMS: atom_id res chain seq x y z
N MET A 1 2.51 -6.41 16.88
CA MET A 1 3.95 -6.19 17.18
C MET A 1 4.59 -5.73 15.88
N ALA A 2 5.40 -4.67 15.89
CA ALA A 2 6.06 -4.24 14.66
C ALA A 2 7.15 -5.24 14.27
N GLU A 3 7.22 -5.63 13.00
CA GLU A 3 8.31 -6.46 12.49
C GLU A 3 9.61 -5.67 12.41
N LYS A 4 10.74 -6.30 12.78
CA LYS A 4 12.05 -5.64 12.79
C LYS A 4 12.58 -5.51 11.35
N PHE A 5 12.66 -4.29 10.85
CA PHE A 5 13.27 -3.99 9.56
C PHE A 5 14.79 -3.82 9.72
N ILE A 6 15.60 -4.73 9.16
CA ILE A 6 17.08 -4.67 9.18
C ILE A 6 17.63 -4.49 7.77
N LYS A 7 17.26 -5.40 6.86
CA LYS A 7 17.65 -5.40 5.45
C LYS A 7 16.61 -6.18 4.68
N HIS A 8 16.18 -5.66 3.53
CA HIS A 8 15.30 -6.34 2.59
C HIS A 8 15.94 -6.32 1.20
N THR A 9 15.86 -7.42 0.46
CA THR A 9 16.30 -7.51 -0.94
C THR A 9 15.11 -7.98 -1.76
N GLY A 10 14.75 -7.21 -2.78
CA GLY A 10 13.57 -7.45 -3.60
C GLY A 10 13.65 -6.71 -4.93
N LEU A 11 12.75 -7.06 -5.85
CA LEU A 11 12.63 -6.38 -7.13
C LEU A 11 11.98 -5.00 -6.93
N VAL A 12 12.53 -3.99 -7.61
CA VAL A 12 11.95 -2.64 -7.60
C VAL A 12 10.92 -2.49 -8.72
N VAL A 13 9.89 -1.70 -8.45
CA VAL A 13 8.89 -1.29 -9.45
C VAL A 13 8.94 0.23 -9.59
N PRO A 14 9.29 0.79 -10.75
CA PRO A 14 9.23 2.23 -10.97
C PRO A 14 7.76 2.68 -11.12
N LEU A 15 7.44 3.83 -10.53
CA LEU A 15 6.13 4.48 -10.67
C LEU A 15 6.35 5.95 -11.00
N ASP A 16 6.07 6.33 -12.25
CA ASP A 16 6.18 7.72 -12.73
C ASP A 16 4.88 8.50 -12.47
N ALA A 17 4.64 8.80 -11.19
CA ALA A 17 3.48 9.58 -10.76
C ALA A 17 3.86 10.50 -9.60
N ALA A 18 3.64 11.81 -9.78
CA ALA A 18 3.72 12.79 -8.72
C ALA A 18 2.35 12.97 -8.04
N ASN A 19 2.34 13.38 -6.77
CA ASN A 19 1.12 13.65 -6.00
C ASN A 19 0.16 12.45 -5.91
N VAL A 20 0.69 11.24 -5.70
CA VAL A 20 -0.13 10.05 -5.45
C VAL A 20 -0.90 10.26 -4.14
N ASP A 21 -2.22 10.42 -4.25
CA ASP A 21 -3.11 10.68 -3.11
C ASP A 21 -3.62 9.40 -2.45
N THR A 22 -4.43 9.56 -1.40
CA THR A 22 -4.96 8.42 -0.64
C THR A 22 -5.95 7.58 -1.42
N ASP A 23 -6.73 8.16 -2.33
CA ASP A 23 -7.70 7.42 -3.14
C ASP A 23 -7.00 6.63 -4.25
N ALA A 24 -5.87 7.14 -4.78
CA ALA A 24 -5.01 6.42 -5.70
C ALA A 24 -4.34 5.19 -5.05
N ILE A 25 -4.02 5.26 -3.76
CA ILE A 25 -3.48 4.14 -2.98
C ILE A 25 -4.60 3.16 -2.58
N ILE A 26 -5.73 3.69 -2.09
CA ILE A 26 -6.89 2.90 -1.68
C ILE A 26 -8.19 3.69 -1.92
N PRO A 27 -8.97 3.33 -2.96
CA PRO A 27 -10.21 4.04 -3.24
C PRO A 27 -11.23 3.92 -2.10
N LYS A 28 -11.92 5.02 -1.77
CA LYS A 28 -12.88 5.10 -0.65
C LYS A 28 -13.95 4.00 -0.59
N GLN A 29 -14.37 3.42 -1.73
CA GLN A 29 -15.35 2.34 -1.76
C GLN A 29 -14.85 1.06 -1.06
N PHE A 30 -13.53 0.88 -0.90
CA PHE A 30 -12.95 -0.26 -0.20
C PHE A 30 -12.90 -0.06 1.31
N LEU A 31 -12.93 1.19 1.80
CA LEU A 31 -12.86 1.50 3.23
C LEU A 31 -14.12 1.11 4.01
N GLN A 32 -15.23 0.88 3.30
CA GLN A 32 -16.51 0.46 3.89
C GLN A 32 -16.66 -1.06 3.95
N LYS A 33 -15.69 -1.82 3.43
CA LYS A 33 -15.76 -3.28 3.42
C LYS A 33 -15.43 -3.86 4.80
N VAL A 34 -16.29 -4.78 5.26
CA VAL A 34 -16.08 -5.59 6.48
C VAL A 34 -15.43 -6.95 6.19
N THR A 35 -15.01 -7.18 4.94
CA THR A 35 -14.35 -8.42 4.54
C THR A 35 -13.00 -8.52 5.23
N ARG A 36 -12.71 -9.68 5.85
CA ARG A 36 -11.42 -9.94 6.51
C ARG A 36 -10.32 -10.32 5.51
N THR A 37 -10.67 -10.42 4.24
CA THR A 37 -9.75 -10.54 3.12
C THR A 37 -9.39 -9.14 2.63
N GLY A 38 -8.11 -8.81 2.71
CA GLY A 38 -7.47 -7.68 2.04
C GLY A 38 -6.54 -8.20 0.96
#